data_AF-A0A8T4XM99-F1
#
_entry.id   AF-A0A8T4XM99-F1
#
_cell.length_a   1.000
_cell.length_b   1.000
_cell.length_c   1.000
_cell.angle_alpha   90.00
_cell.angle_beta   90.00
_cell.angle_gamma   90.00
#
_symmetry.space_group_name_H-M   'P 1'
#
loop_
_entity.id
_entity.type
_entity.pdbx_description
1 polymer ?
#
loop_
_entity_poly.entity_id
_entity_poly.type
_entity_poly.pdbx_seq_one_letter_code
_entity_poly.pdbx_strand_id
1 'polypeptide(L)'
;MQQPSDFLGRTETFMEDISRYYALLKDPTRRKIIEILGSQEKIGFKELRETLGVGVGTIYYHLDMLSDFIEQDKQRKYRLNTKGQMLYRVLKDGSVPAGLEISETLSHRAVRWLFLSPMFALTAKPYRFLPVSAAILVLGAFGSSVAGLESALLFFFEGSMRSPASTAVLFIFNWVGLFLFAEALAIALFRRVGNDLQLFACIGLAALPLAVYPYIYLAAPTILEALAIYSWQLVKTVRDAVLVVLQVWTILLVSAAVCHGKGLRLDKGIIISLTATYLNIAILFMLGKLA
;
A
#
# COMPACT_ATOMS: atom_id res chain seq x y z
N MET A 1 -34.10 -14.97 -3.96
CA MET A 1 -33.66 -14.37 -2.69
C MET A 1 -32.84 -15.42 -1.95
N GLN A 2 -31.51 -15.24 -1.91
CA GLN A 2 -30.60 -16.14 -1.19
C GLN A 2 -29.64 -15.25 -0.39
N GLN A 3 -29.52 -15.57 0.90
CA GLN A 3 -29.04 -14.70 1.99
C GLN A 3 -27.56 -14.29 1.91
N PRO A 4 -27.18 -13.11 2.46
CA PRO A 4 -25.80 -12.63 2.57
C PRO A 4 -25.07 -13.04 3.87
N SER A 5 -25.41 -14.19 4.49
CA SER A 5 -24.85 -14.62 5.79
C SER A 5 -23.50 -15.34 5.74
N ASP A 6 -23.07 -15.84 4.57
CA ASP A 6 -21.85 -16.67 4.43
C ASP A 6 -20.53 -15.88 4.42
N PHE A 7 -20.57 -14.55 4.25
CA PHE A 7 -19.37 -13.73 4.09
C PHE A 7 -18.78 -13.23 5.43
N LEU A 8 -19.64 -13.03 6.45
CA LEU A 8 -19.23 -12.57 7.78
C LEU A 8 -18.58 -13.71 8.59
N GLY A 9 -19.15 -14.91 8.57
CA GLY A 9 -18.60 -16.07 9.31
C GLY A 9 -17.21 -16.51 8.84
N ARG A 10 -16.83 -16.24 7.58
CA ARG A 10 -15.49 -16.55 7.04
C ARG A 10 -14.42 -15.53 7.46
N THR A 11 -14.81 -14.36 7.94
CA THR A 11 -13.90 -13.27 8.33
C THR A 11 -13.56 -13.33 9.83
N GLU A 12 -14.53 -13.70 10.67
CA GLU A 12 -14.30 -13.93 12.11
C GLU A 12 -13.39 -15.14 12.36
N THR A 13 -13.59 -16.23 11.62
CA THR A 13 -12.75 -17.44 11.70
C THR A 13 -11.28 -17.15 11.43
N PHE A 14 -10.98 -16.27 10.46
CA PHE A 14 -9.60 -15.93 10.12
C PHE A 14 -8.90 -15.04 11.18
N MET A 15 -9.64 -14.11 11.83
CA MET A 15 -9.10 -13.31 12.94
C MET A 15 -8.85 -14.14 14.20
N GLU A 16 -9.74 -15.10 14.50
CA GLU A 16 -9.49 -16.09 15.55
C GLU A 16 -8.24 -16.93 15.24
N ASP A 17 -8.05 -17.33 13.99
CA ASP A 17 -6.91 -18.13 13.54
C ASP A 17 -5.58 -17.41 13.76
N ILE A 18 -5.44 -16.13 13.38
CA ILE A 18 -4.18 -15.38 13.56
C ILE A 18 -3.87 -15.14 15.04
N SER A 19 -4.88 -14.79 15.83
CA SER A 19 -4.75 -14.61 17.28
C SER A 19 -4.28 -15.89 17.96
N ARG A 20 -4.83 -17.05 17.53
CA ARG A 20 -4.34 -18.38 17.91
C ARG A 20 -2.90 -18.61 17.48
N TYR A 21 -2.52 -18.24 16.26
CA TYR A 21 -1.18 -18.46 15.72
C TYR A 21 -0.11 -17.70 16.53
N TYR A 22 -0.38 -16.46 16.91
CA TYR A 22 0.51 -15.68 17.80
C TYR A 22 0.55 -16.23 19.23
N ALA A 23 -0.58 -16.70 19.78
CA ALA A 23 -0.62 -17.33 21.09
C ALA A 23 0.16 -18.66 21.11
N LEU A 24 0.06 -19.47 20.04
CA LEU A 24 0.79 -20.73 19.88
C LEU A 24 2.30 -20.49 19.87
N LEU A 25 2.79 -19.45 19.18
CA LEU A 25 4.21 -19.14 19.08
C LEU A 25 4.84 -18.41 20.28
N LYS A 26 4.07 -18.09 21.32
CA LYS A 26 4.63 -17.57 22.59
C LYS A 26 5.50 -18.60 23.30
N ASP A 27 5.24 -19.89 23.07
CA ASP A 27 6.03 -20.97 23.67
C ASP A 27 7.36 -21.15 22.93
N PRO A 28 8.49 -21.16 23.65
CA PRO A 28 9.82 -21.24 23.04
C PRO A 28 10.08 -22.59 22.35
N THR A 29 9.48 -23.68 22.83
CA THR A 29 9.63 -25.02 22.24
C THR A 29 8.89 -25.10 20.91
N ARG A 30 7.66 -24.59 20.83
CA ARG A 30 6.88 -24.53 19.58
C ARG A 30 7.54 -23.65 18.53
N ARG A 31 8.09 -22.50 18.94
CA ARG A 31 8.86 -21.63 18.05
C ARG A 31 10.08 -22.36 17.48
N LYS A 32 10.84 -23.03 18.34
CA LYS A 32 12.04 -23.78 17.94
C LYS A 32 11.71 -24.95 17.01
N ILE A 33 10.57 -25.63 17.19
CA ILE A 33 10.09 -26.66 16.25
C ILE A 33 9.88 -26.06 14.85
N ILE A 34 9.19 -24.93 14.74
CA ILE A 34 8.95 -24.27 13.44
C ILE A 34 10.26 -23.80 12.80
N GLU A 35 11.22 -23.30 13.59
CA GLU A 35 12.53 -22.89 13.10
C GLU A 35 13.36 -24.06 12.56
N ILE A 36 13.35 -25.21 13.24
CA ILE A 36 14.05 -26.43 12.83
C ILE A 36 13.43 -26.97 11.54
N LEU A 37 12.10 -27.11 11.50
CA LEU A 37 11.38 -27.61 10.32
C LEU A 37 11.38 -26.64 9.12
N GLY A 38 11.63 -25.35 9.35
CA GLY A 38 11.77 -24.37 8.29
C GLY A 38 13.20 -24.27 7.74
N SER A 39 14.20 -24.62 8.55
CA SER A 39 15.61 -24.67 8.12
C SER A 39 16.01 -26.02 7.51
N GLN A 40 15.34 -27.10 7.92
CA GLN A 40 15.52 -28.45 7.38
C GLN A 40 14.24 -28.89 6.68
N GLU A 41 14.35 -29.31 5.41
CA GLU A 41 13.17 -29.65 4.59
C GLU A 41 12.33 -30.81 5.21
N LYS A 42 12.98 -31.75 5.89
CA LYS A 42 12.36 -32.89 6.60
C LYS A 42 13.22 -33.34 7.78
N ILE A 43 12.62 -33.61 8.93
CA ILE A 43 13.35 -34.15 10.12
C ILE A 43 12.65 -35.39 10.69
N GLY A 44 13.43 -36.35 11.21
CA GLY A 44 12.91 -37.50 11.94
C GLY A 44 12.57 -37.18 13.40
N PHE A 45 11.67 -37.96 14.03
CA PHE A 45 11.32 -37.79 15.45
C PHE A 45 12.54 -37.86 16.39
N LYS A 46 13.46 -38.80 16.13
CA LYS A 46 14.66 -38.99 16.94
C LYS A 46 15.58 -37.77 16.91
N GLU A 47 15.83 -37.23 15.71
CA GLU A 47 16.64 -36.03 15.49
C GLU A 47 15.97 -34.78 16.09
N LEU A 48 14.65 -34.65 15.92
CA LEU A 48 13.88 -33.55 16.51
C LEU A 48 13.96 -33.59 18.04
N ARG A 49 13.88 -34.78 18.64
CA ARG A 49 14.03 -34.99 20.08
C ARG A 49 15.43 -34.61 20.57
N GLU A 50 16.47 -35.08 19.90
CA GLU A 50 17.86 -34.77 20.25
C GLU A 50 18.13 -33.26 20.20
N THR A 51 17.54 -32.58 19.21
CA THR A 51 17.72 -31.13 19.01
C THR A 51 16.94 -30.28 20.02
N LEU A 52 15.75 -30.72 20.43
CA LEU A 52 14.91 -29.97 21.38
C LEU A 52 15.25 -30.26 22.85
N GLY A 53 15.83 -31.43 23.17
CA GLY A 53 16.21 -31.79 24.53
C GLY A 53 15.04 -32.00 25.50
N VAL A 54 13.80 -32.14 25.00
CA VAL A 54 12.59 -32.33 25.82
C VAL A 54 12.12 -33.78 25.87
N GLY A 55 11.30 -34.10 26.87
CA GLY A 55 10.73 -35.44 27.05
C GLY A 55 9.83 -35.88 25.90
N VAL A 56 9.73 -37.20 25.68
CA VAL A 56 8.97 -37.80 24.56
C VAL A 56 7.51 -37.34 24.56
N GLY A 57 6.83 -37.35 25.70
CA GLY A 57 5.44 -36.90 25.82
C GLY A 57 5.26 -35.41 25.53
N THR A 58 6.23 -34.58 25.93
CA THR A 58 6.21 -33.13 25.68
C THR A 58 6.33 -32.80 24.20
N ILE A 59 7.13 -33.56 23.44
CA ILE A 59 7.26 -33.38 22.00
C ILE A 59 5.94 -33.71 21.30
N TYR A 60 5.31 -34.84 21.64
CA TYR A 60 4.02 -35.19 21.05
C TYR A 60 2.95 -34.14 21.36
N TYR A 61 2.92 -33.60 22.57
CA TYR A 61 2.03 -32.50 22.94
C TYR A 61 2.24 -31.26 22.05
N HIS A 62 3.49 -30.84 21.82
CA HIS A 62 3.76 -29.68 20.98
C HIS A 62 3.50 -29.94 19.49
N LEU A 63 3.75 -31.16 19.00
CA LEU A 63 3.45 -31.54 17.62
C LEU A 63 1.94 -31.59 17.37
N ASP A 64 1.16 -32.09 18.33
CA ASP A 64 -0.30 -32.12 18.26
C ASP A 64 -0.88 -30.69 18.20
N MET A 65 -0.38 -29.79 19.05
CA MET A 65 -0.73 -28.37 19.04
C MET A 65 -0.29 -27.63 17.76
N LEU A 66 0.65 -28.18 17.00
CA LEU A 66 1.15 -27.63 15.73
C LEU A 66 0.63 -28.39 14.50
N SER A 67 -0.29 -29.34 14.68
CA SER A 67 -0.79 -30.25 13.63
C SER A 67 -1.30 -29.52 12.38
N ASP A 68 -1.88 -28.32 12.54
CA ASP A 68 -2.36 -27.49 11.42
C ASP A 68 -1.23 -26.87 10.56
N PHE A 69 0.02 -26.90 11.03
CA PHE A 69 1.18 -26.27 10.39
C PHE A 69 2.24 -27.25 9.92
N ILE A 70 2.18 -28.48 10.44
CA ILE A 70 3.13 -29.54 10.16
C ILE A 70 2.41 -30.67 9.45
N GLU A 71 3.11 -31.35 8.56
CA GLU A 71 2.63 -32.56 7.94
C GLU A 71 3.68 -33.67 8.08
N GLN A 72 3.20 -34.91 8.17
CA GLN A 72 4.06 -36.07 8.26
C GLN A 72 4.07 -36.81 6.92
N ASP A 73 5.27 -37.00 6.36
CA ASP A 73 5.45 -37.75 5.11
C ASP A 73 5.32 -39.27 5.35
N LYS A 74 5.21 -40.05 4.26
CA LYS A 74 5.12 -41.52 4.25
C LYS A 74 6.27 -42.20 5.00
N GLN A 75 7.40 -41.53 5.15
CA GLN A 75 8.58 -41.99 5.90
C GLN A 75 8.56 -41.61 7.39
N ARG A 76 7.43 -41.14 7.92
CA ARG A 76 7.26 -40.63 9.31
C ARG A 76 8.15 -39.43 9.66
N LYS A 77 8.62 -38.68 8.66
CA LYS A 77 9.36 -37.42 8.85
C LYS A 77 8.41 -36.23 8.86
N TYR A 78 8.69 -35.25 9.72
CA TYR A 78 7.91 -34.03 9.84
C TYR A 78 8.46 -32.95 8.90
N ARG A 79 7.55 -32.18 8.30
CA ARG A 79 7.86 -31.00 7.49
C ARG A 79 6.79 -29.92 7.67
N LEU A 80 7.12 -28.67 7.33
CA LEU A 80 6.13 -27.58 7.32
C LEU A 80 5.22 -27.68 6.09
N ASN A 81 3.91 -27.55 6.32
CA ASN A 81 2.95 -27.33 5.24
C ASN A 81 2.94 -25.84 4.80
N THR A 82 2.07 -25.46 3.88
CA THR A 82 1.97 -24.08 3.38
C THR A 82 1.75 -23.05 4.49
N LYS A 83 0.92 -23.36 5.51
CA LYS A 83 0.67 -22.48 6.65
C LYS A 83 1.90 -22.38 7.54
N GLY A 84 2.57 -23.50 7.83
CA GLY A 84 3.80 -23.54 8.62
C GLY A 84 4.95 -22.77 7.96
N GLN A 85 5.09 -22.83 6.63
CA GLN A 85 6.11 -22.07 5.91
C GLN A 85 5.88 -20.56 5.98
N MET A 86 4.63 -20.10 5.95
CA MET A 86 4.31 -18.69 6.18
C MET A 86 4.71 -18.26 7.59
N LEU A 87 4.39 -19.10 8.58
CA LEU A 87 4.73 -18.86 9.98
C LEU A 87 6.26 -18.77 10.22
N TYR A 88 7.03 -19.66 9.59
CA TYR A 88 8.49 -19.64 9.64
C TYR A 88 9.09 -18.36 9.04
N ARG A 89 8.54 -17.86 7.92
CA ARG A 89 9.01 -16.60 7.31
C ARG A 89 8.77 -15.39 8.22
N VAL A 90 7.60 -15.33 8.86
CA VAL A 90 7.27 -14.27 9.84
C VAL A 90 8.24 -14.30 11.02
N LEU A 91 8.60 -15.50 11.51
CA LEU A 91 9.56 -15.67 12.61
C LEU A 91 11.00 -15.28 12.24
N LYS A 92 11.46 -15.65 11.05
CA LYS A 92 12.86 -15.49 10.63
C LYS A 92 13.20 -14.06 10.21
N ASP A 93 12.31 -13.43 9.43
CA ASP A 93 12.62 -12.15 8.79
C ASP A 93 12.16 -10.95 9.63
N GLY A 94 11.38 -11.16 10.70
CA GLY A 94 10.78 -10.09 11.51
C GLY A 94 9.86 -9.15 10.70
N SER A 95 9.63 -9.50 9.44
CA SER A 95 8.83 -8.79 8.46
C SER A 95 7.88 -9.79 7.83
N VAL A 96 6.60 -9.64 8.16
CA VAL A 96 5.54 -10.14 7.30
C VAL A 96 5.81 -9.55 5.90
N PRO A 97 5.70 -10.32 4.81
CA PRO A 97 5.77 -9.76 3.48
C PRO A 97 4.83 -8.56 3.41
N ALA A 98 5.30 -7.37 3.03
CA ALA A 98 4.52 -6.13 3.13
C ALA A 98 3.13 -6.20 2.44
N GLY A 99 2.95 -7.13 1.49
CA GLY A 99 1.64 -7.41 0.89
C GLY A 99 0.61 -8.12 1.79
N LEU A 100 1.02 -8.77 2.87
CA LEU A 100 0.16 -9.49 3.84
C LEU A 100 -0.22 -8.60 5.03
N GLU A 101 0.68 -7.74 5.54
CA GLU A 101 0.35 -6.77 6.60
C GLU A 101 -0.73 -5.75 6.15
N ILE A 102 -0.67 -5.30 4.89
CA ILE A 102 -1.70 -4.42 4.28
C ILE A 102 -3.08 -5.10 4.26
N SER A 103 -3.13 -6.43 4.22
CA SER A 103 -4.37 -7.21 4.16
C SER A 103 -5.05 -7.36 5.51
N GLU A 104 -4.31 -7.28 6.62
CA GLU A 104 -4.83 -7.58 7.96
C GLU A 104 -5.28 -6.33 8.73
N THR A 105 -4.68 -5.16 8.49
CA THR A 105 -5.07 -3.92 9.21
C THR A 105 -6.25 -3.17 8.56
N LEU A 106 -6.61 -3.48 7.31
CA LEU A 106 -7.56 -2.67 6.51
C LEU A 106 -8.63 -3.55 5.84
N SER A 107 -9.31 -4.37 6.66
CA SER A 107 -10.23 -5.44 6.23
C SER A 107 -11.57 -5.00 5.64
N HIS A 108 -11.85 -3.70 5.51
CA HIS A 108 -13.02 -3.26 4.77
C HIS A 108 -12.76 -3.27 3.26
N ARG A 109 -13.52 -4.08 2.52
CA ARG A 109 -13.47 -4.24 1.06
C ARG A 109 -13.42 -2.93 0.28
N ALA A 110 -14.03 -1.86 0.80
CA ALA A 110 -13.94 -0.50 0.26
C ALA A 110 -12.55 0.13 0.44
N VAL A 111 -11.92 -0.03 1.61
CA VAL A 111 -10.58 0.46 1.92
C VAL A 111 -9.52 -0.30 1.11
N ARG A 112 -9.66 -1.62 0.92
CA ARG A 112 -8.78 -2.40 0.01
C ARG A 112 -8.87 -1.94 -1.45
N TRP A 113 -10.02 -1.44 -1.88
CA TRP A 113 -10.25 -0.87 -3.21
C TRP A 113 -9.77 0.59 -3.31
N LEU A 114 -9.80 1.33 -2.20
CA LEU A 114 -9.32 2.71 -2.10
C LEU A 114 -7.78 2.78 -1.95
N PHE A 115 -7.15 1.83 -1.24
CA PHE A 115 -5.71 1.72 -1.01
C PHE A 115 -4.98 0.82 -2.03
N LEU A 116 -5.71 0.22 -2.97
CA LEU A 116 -5.23 -0.55 -4.13
C LEU A 116 -3.99 -1.44 -3.90
N SER A 117 -4.08 -2.29 -2.88
CA SER A 117 -3.19 -3.45 -2.68
C SER A 117 -3.00 -4.32 -3.95
N PRO A 118 -3.96 -4.51 -4.90
CA PRO A 118 -3.67 -5.29 -6.11
C PRO A 118 -2.88 -4.52 -7.19
N MET A 119 -3.04 -3.19 -7.35
CA MET A 119 -2.29 -2.44 -8.38
C MET A 119 -0.81 -2.29 -8.01
N PHE A 120 -0.52 -2.11 -6.72
CA PHE A 120 0.86 -2.05 -6.23
C PHE A 120 1.48 -3.42 -5.95
N ALA A 121 0.68 -4.48 -5.72
CA ALA A 121 1.21 -5.84 -5.69
C ALA A 121 1.75 -6.30 -7.05
N LEU A 122 1.16 -5.79 -8.15
CA LEU A 122 1.61 -6.09 -9.51
C LEU A 122 2.93 -5.37 -9.87
N THR A 123 3.32 -4.29 -9.17
CA THR A 123 4.58 -3.55 -9.39
C THR A 123 5.84 -4.27 -8.92
N ALA A 124 5.73 -5.53 -8.47
CA ALA A 124 6.88 -6.40 -8.17
C ALA A 124 7.86 -6.55 -9.36
N LYS A 125 7.44 -6.22 -10.59
CA LYS A 125 8.31 -6.05 -11.77
C LYS A 125 8.30 -4.59 -12.23
N PRO A 126 9.15 -3.71 -11.69
CA PRO A 126 9.08 -2.26 -11.92
C PRO A 126 9.16 -1.88 -13.41
N TYR A 127 9.95 -2.60 -14.20
CA TYR A 127 10.11 -2.35 -15.65
C TYR A 127 8.80 -2.45 -16.46
N ARG A 128 7.81 -3.22 -16.00
CA ARG A 128 6.53 -3.36 -16.73
C ARG A 128 5.54 -2.22 -16.44
N PHE A 129 5.69 -1.55 -15.29
CA PHE A 129 4.75 -0.52 -14.83
C PHE A 129 5.27 0.90 -15.00
N LEU A 130 6.56 1.06 -15.26
CA LEU A 130 7.14 2.34 -15.66
C LEU A 130 6.43 3.01 -16.85
N PRO A 131 6.09 2.32 -17.96
CA PRO A 131 5.36 2.97 -19.07
C PRO A 131 3.95 3.40 -18.67
N VAL A 132 3.28 2.67 -17.78
CA VAL A 132 1.94 3.04 -17.28
C VAL A 132 2.03 4.29 -16.41
N SER A 133 3.00 4.34 -15.50
CA SER A 133 3.30 5.53 -14.69
C SER A 133 3.60 6.75 -15.58
N ALA A 134 4.45 6.58 -16.60
CA ALA A 134 4.74 7.63 -17.57
C ALA A 134 3.49 8.10 -18.33
N ALA A 135 2.63 7.17 -18.76
CA ALA A 135 1.38 7.50 -19.44
C ALA A 135 0.42 8.30 -18.54
N ILE A 136 0.35 7.99 -17.23
CA ILE A 136 -0.46 8.74 -16.27
C ILE A 136 0.09 10.16 -16.09
N LEU A 137 1.42 10.31 -16.00
CA LEU A 137 2.04 11.64 -15.89
C LEU A 137 1.80 12.47 -17.15
N VAL A 138 1.90 11.86 -18.33
CA VAL A 138 1.58 12.52 -19.61
C VAL A 138 0.09 12.91 -19.67
N LEU A 139 -0.82 12.02 -19.25
CA LEU A 139 -2.25 12.32 -19.16
C LEU A 139 -2.53 13.49 -18.23
N GLY A 140 -1.91 13.53 -17.05
CA GLY A 140 -2.09 14.64 -16.11
C GLY A 140 -1.49 15.95 -16.62
N ALA A 141 -0.33 15.90 -17.27
CA ALA A 141 0.30 17.06 -17.89
C ALA A 141 -0.55 17.63 -19.03
N PHE A 142 -1.05 16.76 -19.91
CA PHE A 142 -1.96 17.15 -20.98
C PHE A 142 -3.26 17.74 -20.43
N GLY A 143 -3.89 17.08 -19.45
CA GLY A 143 -5.12 17.57 -18.82
C GLY A 143 -4.93 18.94 -18.20
N SER A 144 -3.82 19.14 -17.46
CA SER A 144 -3.49 20.43 -16.84
C SER A 144 -3.25 21.53 -17.87
N SER A 145 -2.65 21.19 -19.02
CA SER A 145 -2.42 22.13 -20.13
C SER A 145 -3.72 22.60 -20.78
N VAL A 146 -4.67 21.69 -21.00
CA VAL A 146 -5.96 21.99 -21.64
C VAL A 146 -6.88 22.71 -20.67
N ALA A 147 -6.86 22.34 -19.38
CA ALA A 147 -7.68 22.97 -18.35
C ALA A 147 -7.13 24.32 -17.87
N GLY A 148 -5.89 24.68 -18.21
CA GLY A 148 -5.24 25.89 -17.71
C GLY A 148 -5.01 25.88 -16.20
N LEU A 149 -4.87 24.69 -15.60
CA LEU A 149 -4.69 24.53 -14.16
C LEU A 149 -3.20 24.43 -13.80
N GLU A 150 -2.77 25.22 -12.82
CA GLU A 150 -1.46 25.11 -12.21
C GLU A 150 -1.51 24.09 -11.07
N SER A 151 -0.70 23.04 -11.18
CA SER A 151 -0.49 22.12 -10.06
C SER A 151 0.52 22.67 -9.06
N ALA A 152 0.31 22.41 -7.77
CA ALA A 152 1.32 22.50 -6.72
C ALA A 152 1.24 21.24 -5.84
N LEU A 153 2.03 20.24 -6.19
CA LEU A 153 1.94 18.86 -5.67
C LEU A 153 0.51 18.30 -5.75
N LEU A 154 -0.22 18.35 -4.63
CA LEU A 154 -1.58 17.82 -4.53
C LEU A 154 -2.68 18.85 -4.86
N PHE A 155 -2.34 20.13 -4.98
CA PHE A 155 -3.30 21.22 -5.19
C PHE A 155 -3.34 21.66 -6.64
N PHE A 156 -4.49 22.17 -7.07
CA PHE A 156 -4.67 22.82 -8.36
C PHE A 156 -5.19 24.24 -8.16
N PHE A 157 -4.68 25.16 -8.97
CA PHE A 157 -5.05 26.56 -9.00
C PHE A 157 -5.40 26.97 -10.43
N GLU A 158 -6.39 27.85 -10.59
CA GLU A 158 -6.67 28.44 -11.90
C GLU A 158 -5.49 29.32 -12.31
N GLY A 159 -4.94 29.04 -13.49
CA GLY A 159 -3.62 29.53 -13.88
C GLY A 159 -3.55 31.04 -14.08
N SER A 160 -2.57 31.65 -13.42
CA SER A 160 -2.16 33.03 -13.61
C SER A 160 -1.31 33.15 -14.89
N MET A 161 -1.85 33.67 -16.00
CA MET A 161 -1.13 34.12 -17.22
C MET A 161 -0.01 33.22 -17.80
N ARG A 162 0.10 31.94 -17.41
CA ARG A 162 1.16 31.02 -17.82
C ARG A 162 0.78 30.26 -19.08
N SER A 163 1.78 29.95 -19.92
CA SER A 163 1.56 29.22 -21.17
C SER A 163 1.12 27.77 -20.89
N PRO A 164 0.30 27.13 -21.75
CA PRO A 164 -0.13 25.73 -21.57
C PRO A 164 1.03 24.74 -21.46
N ALA A 165 2.14 25.00 -22.14
CA ALA A 165 3.35 24.19 -22.02
C ALA A 165 3.97 24.28 -20.62
N SER A 166 3.97 25.48 -20.02
CA SER A 166 4.51 25.67 -18.67
C SER A 166 3.67 24.99 -17.59
N THR A 167 2.34 24.94 -17.73
CA THR A 167 1.47 24.20 -16.78
C THR A 167 1.67 22.69 -16.88
N ALA A 168 1.84 22.15 -18.10
CA ALA A 168 2.20 20.75 -18.32
C ALA A 168 3.53 20.38 -17.66
N VAL A 169 4.55 21.22 -17.85
CA VAL A 169 5.88 21.02 -17.26
C VAL A 169 5.82 21.10 -15.73
N LEU A 170 5.07 22.05 -15.17
CA LEU A 170 4.88 22.18 -13.72
C LEU A 170 4.25 20.92 -13.11
N PHE A 171 3.29 20.29 -13.78
CA PHE A 171 2.71 19.02 -13.32
C PHE A 171 3.75 17.93 -13.21
N ILE A 172 4.54 17.70 -14.27
CA ILE A 172 5.61 16.70 -14.27
C ILE A 172 6.65 17.03 -13.19
N PHE A 173 7.06 18.29 -13.10
CA PHE A 173 8.04 18.76 -12.13
C PHE A 173 7.59 18.48 -10.69
N ASN A 174 6.33 18.73 -10.36
CA ASN A 174 5.80 18.44 -9.03
C ASN A 174 5.84 16.96 -8.69
N TRP A 175 5.48 16.08 -9.62
CA TRP A 175 5.50 14.64 -9.37
C TRP A 175 6.92 14.08 -9.26
N VAL A 176 7.83 14.55 -10.10
CA VAL A 176 9.27 14.23 -9.95
C VAL A 176 9.81 14.78 -8.63
N GLY A 177 9.42 15.99 -8.24
CA GLY A 177 9.75 16.60 -6.96
C GLY A 177 9.24 15.77 -5.78
N LEU A 178 8.01 15.27 -5.83
CA LEU A 178 7.46 14.38 -4.81
C LEU A 178 8.25 13.07 -4.70
N PHE A 179 8.66 12.49 -5.83
CA PHE A 179 9.51 11.31 -5.85
C PHE A 179 10.86 11.58 -5.17
N LEU A 180 11.56 12.65 -5.56
CA LEU A 180 12.84 13.01 -4.97
C LEU A 180 12.71 13.34 -3.48
N PHE A 181 11.62 13.99 -3.08
CA PHE A 181 11.34 14.30 -1.69
C PHE A 181 11.08 13.03 -0.86
N ALA A 182 10.26 12.11 -1.39
CA ALA A 182 9.98 10.84 -0.73
C ALA A 182 11.25 9.97 -0.62
N GLU A 183 12.09 9.95 -1.64
CA GLU A 183 13.41 9.31 -1.64
C GLU A 183 14.30 9.89 -0.55
N ALA A 184 14.44 11.22 -0.52
CA ALA A 184 15.27 11.92 0.46
C ALA A 184 14.82 11.64 1.89
N LEU A 185 13.51 11.66 2.17
CA LEU A 185 12.99 11.34 3.50
C LEU A 185 13.14 9.86 3.86
N ALA A 186 12.98 8.94 2.89
CA ALA A 186 13.19 7.51 3.12
C ALA A 186 14.65 7.22 3.52
N ILE A 187 15.61 7.90 2.90
CA ILE A 187 17.02 7.81 3.25
C ILE A 187 17.29 8.50 4.59
N ALA A 188 16.84 9.75 4.77
CA ALA A 188 17.16 10.55 5.94
C ALA A 188 16.56 10.01 7.25
N LEU A 189 15.28 9.61 7.23
CA LEU A 189 14.55 9.18 8.42
C LEU A 189 14.68 7.68 8.70
N PHE A 190 14.77 6.87 7.65
CA PHE A 190 14.70 5.41 7.77
C PHE A 190 15.92 4.67 7.24
N ARG A 191 16.94 5.39 6.74
CA ARG A 191 18.19 4.83 6.19
C ARG A 191 17.96 3.75 5.13
N ARG A 192 16.84 3.84 4.40
CA ARG A 192 16.44 2.86 3.39
C ARG A 192 16.92 3.31 2.02
N VAL A 193 17.86 2.56 1.44
CA VAL A 193 18.46 2.84 0.14
C VAL A 193 18.02 1.80 -0.90
N GLY A 194 17.84 2.23 -2.15
CA GLY A 194 17.55 1.37 -3.29
C GLY A 194 16.06 1.21 -3.60
N ASN A 195 15.78 0.51 -4.70
CA ASN A 195 14.44 0.33 -5.27
C ASN A 195 13.77 1.62 -5.80
N ASP A 196 14.61 2.58 -6.20
CA ASP A 196 14.20 3.92 -6.62
C ASP A 196 13.30 3.88 -7.86
N LEU A 197 13.59 2.97 -8.80
CA LEU A 197 12.78 2.77 -10.01
C LEU A 197 11.35 2.29 -9.67
N GLN A 198 11.21 1.43 -8.66
CA GLN A 198 9.91 0.98 -8.19
C GLN A 198 9.18 2.09 -7.46
N LEU A 199 9.86 2.87 -6.61
CA LEU A 199 9.26 4.03 -5.96
C LEU A 199 8.75 5.05 -7.00
N PHE A 200 9.54 5.37 -8.02
CA PHE A 200 9.13 6.26 -9.10
C PHE A 200 7.89 5.74 -9.85
N ALA A 201 7.89 4.46 -10.22
CA ALA A 201 6.73 3.84 -10.85
C ALA A 201 5.49 3.91 -9.95
N CYS A 202 5.62 3.59 -8.66
CA CYS A 202 4.51 3.64 -7.72
C CYS A 202 3.99 5.06 -7.48
N ILE A 203 4.87 6.07 -7.38
CA ILE A 203 4.46 7.46 -7.19
C ILE A 203 3.72 8.00 -8.43
N GLY A 204 4.18 7.68 -9.64
CA GLY A 204 3.43 8.10 -10.83
C GLY A 204 2.12 7.32 -11.03
N LEU A 205 2.01 6.08 -10.56
CA LEU A 205 0.70 5.41 -10.45
C LEU A 205 -0.21 6.10 -9.43
N ALA A 206 0.33 6.52 -8.28
CA ALA A 206 -0.40 7.26 -7.26
C ALA A 206 -0.88 8.63 -7.75
N ALA A 207 -0.30 9.17 -8.82
CA ALA A 207 -0.72 10.42 -9.46
C ALA A 207 -2.07 10.32 -10.18
N LEU A 208 -2.60 9.11 -10.42
CA LEU A 208 -3.78 8.89 -11.25
C LEU A 208 -5.02 9.70 -10.83
N PRO A 209 -5.43 9.75 -9.55
CA PRO A 209 -6.62 10.51 -9.17
C PRO A 209 -6.51 12.00 -9.53
N LEU A 210 -5.34 12.60 -9.29
CA LEU A 210 -5.08 14.00 -9.63
C LEU A 210 -4.84 14.23 -11.12
N ALA A 211 -4.27 13.26 -11.84
CA ALA A 211 -4.12 13.34 -13.29
C ALA A 211 -5.48 13.39 -14.02
N VAL A 212 -6.52 12.79 -13.43
CA VAL A 212 -7.89 12.80 -13.97
C VAL A 212 -8.63 14.10 -13.64
N TYR A 213 -8.28 14.80 -12.55
CA TYR A 213 -9.00 15.99 -12.08
C TYR A 213 -9.16 17.10 -13.15
N PRO A 214 -8.14 17.49 -13.94
CA PRO A 214 -8.31 18.54 -14.95
C PRO A 214 -9.42 18.25 -15.98
N TYR A 215 -9.63 16.96 -16.32
CA TYR A 215 -10.71 16.56 -17.22
C TYR A 215 -12.08 16.67 -16.54
N ILE A 216 -12.16 16.32 -15.26
CA ILE A 216 -13.39 16.51 -14.46
C ILE A 216 -13.70 18.01 -14.34
N TYR A 217 -12.69 18.85 -14.13
CA TYR A 217 -12.85 20.31 -14.06
C TYR A 217 -13.48 20.86 -15.35
N LEU A 218 -13.02 20.39 -16.51
CA LEU A 218 -13.55 20.77 -17.83
C LEU A 218 -14.97 20.22 -18.09
N ALA A 219 -15.27 18.99 -17.66
CA ALA A 219 -16.56 18.34 -17.91
C ALA A 219 -17.66 18.76 -16.92
N ALA A 220 -17.31 19.17 -15.71
CA ALA A 220 -18.25 19.56 -14.65
C ALA A 220 -19.34 20.56 -15.09
N PRO A 221 -19.05 21.68 -15.79
CA PRO A 221 -20.08 22.64 -16.18
C PRO A 221 -21.06 22.02 -17.19
N THR A 222 -20.55 21.28 -18.19
CA THR A 222 -21.39 20.62 -19.20
C THR A 222 -22.31 19.56 -18.60
N ILE A 223 -21.84 18.82 -17.59
CA ILE A 223 -22.63 17.78 -16.91
C ILE A 223 -23.73 18.42 -16.06
N LEU A 224 -23.41 19.49 -15.33
CA LEU A 224 -24.37 20.16 -14.46
C LEU A 224 -25.43 20.93 -15.25
N GLU A 225 -25.05 21.51 -16.39
CA GLU A 225 -25.97 22.13 -17.34
C GLU A 225 -26.96 21.11 -17.92
N ALA A 226 -26.47 19.91 -18.30
CA ALA A 226 -27.33 18.81 -18.74
C ALA A 226 -28.34 18.35 -17.67
N LEU A 227 -28.06 18.61 -16.39
CA LEU A 227 -28.96 18.36 -15.25
C LEU A 227 -29.84 19.56 -14.88
N ALA A 228 -29.87 20.60 -15.73
CA ALA A 228 -30.62 21.85 -15.53
C ALA A 228 -30.22 22.65 -14.27
N ILE A 229 -28.97 22.53 -13.83
CA ILE A 229 -28.42 23.27 -12.69
C ILE A 229 -27.51 24.39 -13.21
N TYR A 230 -27.98 25.64 -13.12
CA TYR A 230 -27.30 26.82 -13.67
C TYR A 230 -26.57 27.67 -12.63
N SER A 231 -26.29 27.13 -11.44
CA SER A 231 -25.64 27.87 -10.35
C SER A 231 -24.12 27.76 -10.43
N TRP A 232 -23.46 28.86 -10.81
CA TRP A 232 -21.98 28.98 -10.80
C TRP A 232 -21.37 28.64 -9.43
N GLN A 233 -22.04 29.01 -8.34
CA GLN A 233 -21.57 28.72 -7.00
C GLN A 233 -21.58 27.21 -6.72
N LEU A 234 -22.63 26.49 -7.16
CA LEU A 234 -22.69 25.04 -7.00
C LEU A 234 -21.63 24.33 -7.86
N VAL A 235 -21.41 24.77 -9.10
CA VAL A 235 -20.34 24.23 -9.97
C VAL A 235 -18.98 24.34 -9.28
N LYS A 236 -18.67 25.51 -8.71
CA LYS A 236 -17.42 25.74 -7.98
C LYS A 236 -17.31 24.83 -6.76
N THR A 237 -18.32 24.79 -5.90
CA THR A 237 -18.33 23.94 -4.70
C THR A 237 -18.16 22.46 -5.03
N VAL A 238 -18.81 21.98 -6.09
CA VAL A 238 -18.67 20.57 -6.53
C VAL A 238 -17.25 20.29 -7.02
N ARG A 239 -16.64 21.19 -7.80
CA ARG A 239 -15.24 21.04 -8.26
C ARG A 239 -14.26 21.00 -7.09
N ASP A 240 -14.44 21.86 -6.09
CA ASP A 240 -13.59 21.93 -4.90
C ASP A 240 -13.76 20.67 -4.04
N ALA A 241 -15.01 20.22 -3.82
CA ALA A 241 -15.29 19.00 -3.08
C ALA A 241 -14.69 17.76 -3.75
N VAL A 242 -14.81 17.66 -5.08
CA VAL A 242 -14.19 16.57 -5.85
C VAL A 242 -12.68 16.61 -5.73
N LEU A 243 -12.07 17.80 -5.81
CA LEU A 243 -10.62 17.96 -5.63
C LEU A 243 -10.17 17.43 -4.27
N VAL A 244 -10.84 17.82 -3.18
CA VAL A 244 -10.51 17.36 -1.82
C VAL A 244 -10.59 15.84 -1.71
N VAL A 245 -11.61 15.21 -2.29
CA VAL A 245 -11.74 13.74 -2.30
C VAL A 245 -10.57 13.09 -3.04
N LEU A 246 -10.20 13.62 -4.22
CA LEU A 246 -9.08 13.10 -5.01
C LEU A 246 -7.73 13.34 -4.34
N GLN A 247 -7.57 14.44 -3.60
CA GLN A 247 -6.38 14.73 -2.79
C GLN A 247 -6.20 13.72 -1.67
N VAL A 248 -7.26 13.48 -0.87
CA VAL A 248 -7.24 12.48 0.19
C VAL A 248 -6.91 11.12 -0.40
N TRP A 249 -7.56 10.74 -1.50
CA TRP A 249 -7.27 9.48 -2.17
C TRP A 249 -5.80 9.37 -2.62
N THR A 250 -5.25 10.44 -3.17
CA THR A 250 -3.85 10.51 -3.60
C THR A 250 -2.88 10.37 -2.43
N ILE A 251 -3.14 11.00 -1.28
CA ILE A 251 -2.29 10.87 -0.08
C ILE A 251 -2.22 9.40 0.35
N LEU A 252 -3.35 8.69 0.32
CA LEU A 252 -3.42 7.27 0.65
C LEU A 252 -2.59 6.44 -0.35
N LEU A 253 -2.72 6.72 -1.64
CA LEU A 253 -1.95 6.04 -2.69
C LEU A 253 -0.44 6.34 -2.60
N VAL A 254 -0.03 7.58 -2.29
CA VAL A 254 1.38 7.95 -2.09
C VAL A 254 1.95 7.22 -0.87
N SER A 255 1.18 7.10 0.22
CA SER A 255 1.59 6.33 1.39
C SER A 255 1.83 4.86 1.06
N ALA A 256 0.93 4.26 0.27
CA ALA A 256 1.08 2.90 -0.24
C ALA A 256 2.25 2.78 -1.23
N ALA A 257 2.48 3.78 -2.09
CA ALA A 257 3.58 3.82 -3.04
C ALA A 257 4.94 3.83 -2.34
N VAL A 258 5.08 4.56 -1.24
CA VAL A 258 6.30 4.56 -0.40
C VAL A 258 6.47 3.21 0.30
N CYS A 259 5.40 2.63 0.85
CA CYS A 259 5.40 1.31 1.46
C CYS A 259 5.91 0.23 0.49
N HIS A 260 5.30 0.13 -0.70
CA HIS A 260 5.67 -0.86 -1.71
C HIS A 260 6.99 -0.53 -2.43
N GLY A 261 7.22 0.75 -2.72
CA GLY A 261 8.40 1.22 -3.44
C GLY A 261 9.68 1.10 -2.62
N LYS A 262 9.64 1.29 -1.30
CA LYS A 262 10.82 1.18 -0.43
C LYS A 262 10.84 -0.05 0.47
N GLY A 263 9.73 -0.78 0.57
CA GLY A 263 9.57 -1.87 1.53
C GLY A 263 9.51 -1.35 2.98
N LEU A 264 8.97 -0.14 3.17
CA LEU A 264 8.74 0.45 4.49
C LEU A 264 7.37 0.01 5.01
N ARG A 265 7.21 -0.02 6.34
CA ARG A 265 5.90 -0.22 6.95
C ARG A 265 4.97 0.96 6.66
N LEU A 266 3.66 0.73 6.69
CA LEU A 266 2.64 1.72 6.30
C LEU A 266 2.67 2.97 7.19
N ASP A 267 2.91 2.81 8.49
CA ASP A 267 3.11 3.89 9.46
C ASP A 267 4.17 4.90 8.98
N LYS A 268 5.30 4.41 8.48
CA LYS A 268 6.39 5.21 7.94
C LYS A 268 6.03 5.88 6.60
N GLY A 269 5.29 5.18 5.74
CA GLY A 269 4.80 5.71 4.47
C GLY A 269 3.83 6.87 4.66
N ILE A 270 2.94 6.76 5.65
CA ILE A 270 1.99 7.82 6.04
C ILE A 270 2.74 9.05 6.56
N ILE A 271 3.79 8.86 7.36
CA ILE A 271 4.61 9.99 7.83
C ILE A 271 5.19 10.76 6.64
N ILE A 272 5.79 10.08 5.66
CA ILE A 272 6.39 10.72 4.48
C ILE A 272 5.35 11.49 3.66
N SER A 273 4.20 10.89 3.39
CA SER A 273 3.14 11.52 2.58
C SER A 273 2.51 12.73 3.27
N LEU A 274 2.27 12.64 4.59
CA LEU A 274 1.77 13.76 5.38
C LEU A 274 2.80 14.87 5.48
N THR A 275 4.08 14.56 5.72
CA THR A 275 5.15 15.58 5.73
C THR A 275 5.23 16.31 4.39
N ALA A 276 5.16 15.61 3.26
CA ALA A 276 5.14 16.23 1.94
C ALA A 276 3.93 17.18 1.78
N THR A 277 2.76 16.73 2.23
CA THR A 277 1.51 17.49 2.13
C THR A 277 1.52 18.74 3.01
N TYR A 278 1.90 18.61 4.28
CA TYR A 278 1.96 19.74 5.22
C TYR A 278 3.03 20.76 4.82
N LEU A 279 4.19 20.30 4.34
CA LEU A 279 5.22 21.20 3.83
C LEU A 279 4.70 21.97 2.61
N ASN A 280 4.00 21.29 1.70
CA ASN A 280 3.37 21.95 0.56
C ASN A 280 2.34 22.99 0.98
N ILE A 281 1.47 22.67 1.94
CA ILE A 281 0.49 23.63 2.50
C ILE A 281 1.20 24.84 3.10
N ALA A 282 2.27 24.63 3.88
CA ALA A 282 3.04 25.71 4.48
C ALA A 282 3.69 26.62 3.41
N ILE A 283 4.26 26.04 2.35
CA ILE A 283 4.83 26.79 1.23
C ILE A 283 3.74 27.59 0.51
N LEU A 284 2.59 26.99 0.23
CA LEU A 284 1.48 27.66 -0.45
C LEU A 284 0.89 28.80 0.39
N PHE A 285 0.83 28.62 1.71
CA PHE A 285 0.44 29.67 2.64
C PHE A 285 1.43 30.84 2.62
N MET A 286 2.74 30.56 2.68
CA MET A 286 3.79 31.59 2.59
C MET A 286 3.79 32.33 1.25
N LEU A 287 3.40 31.66 0.16
CA LEU A 287 3.24 32.25 -1.17
C LEU A 287 1.92 33.03 -1.33
N GLY A 288 1.05 33.06 -0.31
CA GLY A 288 -0.25 33.75 -0.37
C GLY A 288 -1.27 33.08 -1.31
N LYS A 289 -1.04 31.83 -1.73
CA LYS A 289 -1.93 31.08 -2.63
C LYS A 289 -3.11 30.41 -1.91
N LEU A 290 -3.08 30.38 -0.57
CA LEU A 290 -4.14 29.82 0.30
C LEU A 290 -4.85 30.89 1.15
N ALA A 291 -4.64 32.18 0.86
CA ALA A 291 -5.21 33.31 1.58
C ALA A 291 -6.54 33.78 0.98
#